data_AF-A0A512NS88-F1
#
_entry.id   AF-A0A512NS88-F1
#
_cell.length_a   1.000
_cell.length_b   1.000
_cell.length_c   1.000
_cell.angle_alpha   90.00
_cell.angle_beta   90.00
_cell.angle_gamma   90.00
#
_symmetry.space_group_name_H-M   'P 1'
#
loop_
_entity.id
_entity.type
_entity.pdbx_description
1 polymer ?
#
loop_
_entity_poly.entity_id
_entity_poly.type
_entity_poly.pdbx_seq_one_letter_code
_entity_poly.pdbx_strand_id
1 'polypeptide(L)'
;MGATVGKPDIFVHLDWMEDATHSHRPSDAAIKLVVDAFRNAPYIARNGAVGINLHIDAGPTSVMNYTTGATWGPLSRAAAVGEVTQLGTTSLDGAGNVTYDWTDFDKLKNRAGGLTKSGRAPIFRYAVAAHQIGSVNNSGVARTAPGSDFIVSLGTFAAVTDMQTAGTFMHELGHVLGLDHGGSDGFNNKPNYLSVMNYLWQFSGVSRGGVFLLDYSRVALAVLKEAGLNETVGLGPGSTGYATARWVPGAGGAPGSFVQIANAAGPIDWNGDGAATNANVPFDINGDGTQTDLQPCNDWQILKLRGGAVGSGGYAPPAQSVIPRELTPADQALIKPPDGTPPVTTASVWPTPNLSGWNRRPVLVTLTSTDDISGVARTEYDLDGLGPVTYSAPVTISAEGVHHLGYRSIDHSQNAEDRQQKDVRIDLTAPEVVISFDPVVDDLVVEGAGQPLWSGDKPSGTDRPNRRRMDLVRL
;
A
#
# COMPACT_ATOMS: atom_id res chain seq x y z
N MET A 1 41.28 -6.17 -1.67
CA MET A 1 39.86 -5.75 -1.62
C MET A 1 38.92 -6.76 -2.31
N GLY A 2 39.29 -8.05 -2.44
CA GLY A 2 38.34 -9.08 -2.92
C GLY A 2 37.90 -9.04 -4.39
N ALA A 3 38.47 -8.17 -5.22
CA ALA A 3 38.10 -8.07 -6.65
C ALA A 3 38.36 -9.38 -7.42
N THR A 4 37.49 -9.71 -8.36
CA THR A 4 37.57 -10.95 -9.16
C THR A 4 37.78 -10.62 -10.63
N VAL A 5 38.91 -11.06 -11.20
CA VAL A 5 39.20 -10.83 -12.62
C VAL A 5 38.11 -11.45 -13.50
N GLY A 6 37.58 -10.65 -14.42
CA GLY A 6 36.56 -11.09 -15.37
C GLY A 6 35.12 -11.06 -14.85
N LYS A 7 34.90 -10.67 -13.59
CA LYS A 7 33.59 -10.39 -12.99
C LYS A 7 33.52 -8.91 -12.55
N PRO A 8 32.40 -8.20 -12.72
CA PRO A 8 32.30 -6.83 -12.23
C PRO A 8 32.35 -6.76 -10.71
N ASP A 9 33.11 -5.80 -10.19
CA ASP A 9 33.18 -5.45 -8.79
C ASP A 9 32.75 -3.99 -8.59
N ILE A 10 31.81 -3.75 -7.69
CA ILE A 10 31.38 -2.43 -7.25
C ILE A 10 31.91 -2.21 -5.83
N PHE A 11 32.46 -1.04 -5.59
CA PHE A 11 33.04 -0.66 -4.31
C PHE A 11 32.31 0.55 -3.75
N VAL A 12 31.88 0.48 -2.48
CA VAL A 12 31.28 1.60 -1.75
C VAL A 12 32.05 1.83 -0.46
N HIS A 13 32.45 3.08 -0.22
CA HIS A 13 32.94 3.56 1.06
C HIS A 13 31.74 4.19 1.77
N LEU A 14 31.31 3.59 2.87
CA LEU A 14 30.17 4.04 3.66
C LEU A 14 30.62 4.60 5.00
N ASP A 15 30.57 5.91 5.14
CA ASP A 15 30.64 6.54 6.46
C ASP A 15 29.26 6.63 7.09
N TRP A 16 29.20 6.82 8.40
CA TRP A 16 27.93 6.93 9.12
C TRP A 16 28.02 7.98 10.21
N MET A 17 26.91 8.65 10.45
CA MET A 17 26.79 9.58 11.56
C MET A 17 26.58 8.83 12.86
N GLU A 18 27.27 9.27 13.91
CA GLU A 18 27.24 8.65 15.23
C GLU A 18 27.56 9.67 16.32
N ASP A 19 26.89 9.53 17.45
CA ASP A 19 27.24 10.17 18.71
C ASP A 19 27.21 9.16 19.86
N ALA A 20 27.26 9.65 21.11
CA ALA A 20 27.27 8.78 22.30
C ALA A 20 25.95 8.01 22.53
N THR A 21 24.85 8.42 21.89
CA THR A 21 23.50 7.91 22.13
C THR A 21 22.90 7.19 20.94
N HIS A 22 23.41 7.46 19.74
CA HIS A 22 22.81 7.00 18.50
C HIS A 22 23.88 6.73 17.43
N SER A 23 23.63 5.74 16.56
CA SER A 23 24.46 5.43 15.40
C SER A 23 23.57 5.13 14.20
N HIS A 24 23.90 5.75 13.05
CA HIS A 24 23.26 5.45 11.76
C HIS A 24 23.99 4.36 10.97
N ARG A 25 24.97 3.68 11.57
CA ARG A 25 25.69 2.60 10.87
C ARG A 25 24.72 1.48 10.48
N PRO A 26 24.55 1.16 9.19
CA PRO A 26 23.75 0.00 8.80
C PRO A 26 24.29 -1.28 9.42
N SER A 27 23.39 -2.15 9.85
CA SER A 27 23.75 -3.45 10.40
C SER A 27 24.43 -4.34 9.35
N ASP A 28 25.22 -5.34 9.81
CA ASP A 28 25.80 -6.33 8.90
C ASP A 28 24.72 -7.12 8.13
N ALA A 29 23.53 -7.30 8.74
CA ALA A 29 22.41 -7.97 8.10
C ALA A 29 21.81 -7.13 6.96
N ALA A 30 21.61 -5.82 7.18
CA ALA A 30 21.17 -4.90 6.14
C ALA A 30 22.16 -4.85 4.96
N ILE A 31 23.46 -4.70 5.24
CA ILE A 31 24.50 -4.72 4.20
C ILE A 31 24.51 -6.06 3.45
N LYS A 32 24.33 -7.18 4.16
CA LYS A 32 24.28 -8.51 3.55
C LYS A 32 23.11 -8.66 2.57
N LEU A 33 21.94 -8.08 2.85
CA LEU A 33 20.81 -8.11 1.91
C LEU A 33 21.19 -7.48 0.57
N VAL A 34 21.84 -6.31 0.59
CA VAL A 34 22.30 -5.62 -0.63
C VAL A 34 23.36 -6.46 -1.36
N VAL A 35 24.36 -6.96 -0.64
CA VAL A 35 25.43 -7.79 -1.26
C VAL A 35 24.86 -9.07 -1.88
N ASP A 36 23.90 -9.70 -1.22
CA ASP A 36 23.23 -10.91 -1.73
C ASP A 36 22.42 -10.62 -2.99
N ALA A 37 21.74 -9.47 -3.07
CA ALA A 37 21.00 -9.05 -4.26
C ALA A 37 21.92 -8.93 -5.50
N PHE A 38 23.06 -8.25 -5.37
CA PHE A 38 24.06 -8.13 -6.44
C PHE A 38 24.73 -9.47 -6.77
N ARG A 39 25.06 -10.28 -5.76
CA ARG A 39 25.61 -11.63 -5.98
C ARG A 39 24.65 -12.50 -6.81
N ASN A 40 23.35 -12.36 -6.55
CA ASN A 40 22.30 -13.12 -7.22
C ASN A 40 21.78 -12.43 -8.49
N ALA A 41 22.36 -11.30 -8.92
CA ALA A 41 21.95 -10.59 -10.13
C ALA A 41 22.01 -11.52 -11.36
N PRO A 42 21.09 -11.39 -12.33
CA PRO A 42 21.07 -12.20 -13.56
C PRO A 42 22.11 -11.71 -14.57
N TYR A 43 23.31 -11.36 -14.09
CA TYR A 43 24.43 -10.93 -14.89
C TYR A 43 25.36 -12.11 -15.14
N ILE A 44 25.72 -12.34 -16.40
CA ILE A 44 26.73 -13.36 -16.76
C ILE A 44 27.98 -12.61 -17.19
N ALA A 45 29.04 -12.77 -16.41
CA ALA A 45 30.31 -12.14 -16.67
C ALA A 45 31.07 -12.83 -17.81
N ARG A 46 32.10 -12.17 -18.36
CA ARG A 46 32.86 -12.70 -19.51
C ARG A 46 33.55 -14.04 -19.22
N ASN A 47 33.87 -14.29 -17.95
CA ASN A 47 34.45 -15.54 -17.49
C ASN A 47 33.38 -16.63 -17.16
N GLY A 48 32.11 -16.37 -17.45
CA GLY A 48 30.98 -17.26 -17.16
C GLY A 48 30.45 -17.17 -15.72
N ALA A 49 31.07 -16.39 -14.84
CA ALA A 49 30.59 -16.22 -13.47
C ALA A 49 29.26 -15.46 -13.43
N VAL A 50 28.36 -15.88 -12.54
CA VAL A 50 27.06 -15.24 -12.34
C VAL A 50 27.15 -14.14 -11.27
N GLY A 51 26.40 -13.07 -11.48
CA GLY A 51 26.22 -11.97 -10.55
C GLY A 51 27.29 -10.89 -10.64
N ILE A 52 27.14 -9.91 -9.76
CA ILE A 52 28.07 -8.78 -9.58
C ILE A 52 28.59 -8.86 -8.15
N ASN A 53 29.89 -8.64 -7.95
CA ASN A 53 30.43 -8.52 -6.60
C ASN A 53 30.20 -7.09 -6.10
N LEU A 54 29.59 -6.96 -4.92
CA LEU A 54 29.45 -5.68 -4.24
C LEU A 54 30.27 -5.72 -2.95
N HIS A 55 31.18 -4.77 -2.80
CA HIS A 55 32.07 -4.62 -1.65
C HIS A 55 31.74 -3.31 -0.95
N ILE A 56 31.17 -3.40 0.26
CA ILE A 56 30.82 -2.23 1.06
C ILE A 56 31.75 -2.18 2.25
N ASP A 57 32.58 -1.14 2.30
CA ASP A 57 33.38 -0.80 3.48
C ASP A 57 32.55 0.08 4.41
N ALA A 58 32.04 -0.52 5.47
CA ALA A 58 31.28 0.14 6.54
C ALA A 58 32.06 0.06 7.86
N GLY A 59 33.39 0.15 7.81
CA GLY A 59 34.28 0.13 8.97
C GLY A 59 35.07 -1.18 9.12
N PRO A 60 36.08 -1.22 9.99
CA PRO A 60 37.01 -2.35 10.11
C PRO A 60 36.35 -3.69 10.44
N THR A 61 35.20 -3.69 11.13
CA THR A 61 34.50 -4.92 11.50
C THR A 61 33.54 -5.42 10.41
N SER A 62 33.22 -4.59 9.41
CA SER A 62 32.27 -4.97 8.37
C SER A 62 32.84 -6.08 7.49
N VAL A 63 31.98 -6.98 7.01
CA VAL A 63 32.38 -8.13 6.21
C VAL A 63 32.74 -7.70 4.80
N MET A 64 33.99 -7.92 4.41
CA MET A 64 34.49 -7.70 3.05
C MET A 64 34.18 -8.89 2.14
N ASN A 65 34.23 -10.11 2.66
CA ASN A 65 33.97 -11.33 1.88
C ASN A 65 33.04 -12.28 2.66
N TYR A 66 31.78 -12.32 2.25
CA TYR A 66 30.74 -13.13 2.87
C TYR A 66 30.90 -14.66 2.68
N THR A 67 31.76 -15.11 1.77
CA THR A 67 32.08 -16.55 1.63
C THR A 67 33.09 -17.01 2.68
N THR A 68 34.05 -16.15 3.02
CA THR A 68 35.16 -16.48 3.94
C THR A 68 34.97 -15.90 5.34
N GLY A 69 34.07 -14.94 5.52
CA GLY A 69 33.91 -14.17 6.76
C GLY A 69 34.99 -13.11 6.96
N ALA A 70 35.90 -12.89 5.99
CA ALA A 70 36.95 -11.89 6.11
C ALA A 70 36.36 -10.48 6.23
N THR A 71 36.81 -9.71 7.23
CA THR A 71 36.42 -8.32 7.44
C THR A 71 37.36 -7.36 6.73
N TRP A 72 36.98 -6.08 6.63
CA TRP A 72 37.85 -5.04 6.07
C TRP A 72 39.10 -4.78 6.93
N GLY A 73 38.99 -4.88 8.25
CA GLY A 73 40.10 -4.71 9.18
C GLY A 73 40.92 -3.44 8.88
N PRO A 74 42.26 -3.54 8.81
CA PRO A 74 43.14 -2.42 8.49
C PRO A 74 42.99 -1.82 7.08
N LEU A 75 42.25 -2.49 6.18
CA LEU A 75 41.95 -1.96 4.84
C LEU A 75 40.83 -0.92 4.86
N SER A 76 39.99 -0.91 5.92
CA SER A 76 38.89 0.02 6.06
C SER A 76 39.39 1.47 6.10
N ARG A 77 38.70 2.35 5.37
CA ARG A 77 38.82 3.81 5.54
C ARG A 77 37.49 4.45 5.93
N ALA A 78 36.42 3.67 5.98
CA ALA A 78 35.16 4.09 6.53
C ALA A 78 35.24 4.31 8.04
N ALA A 79 34.53 5.31 8.53
CA ALA A 79 34.50 5.67 9.94
C ALA A 79 33.17 6.32 10.34
N ALA A 80 32.88 6.24 11.64
CA ALA A 80 31.94 7.13 12.29
C ALA A 80 32.38 8.58 12.07
N VAL A 81 31.44 9.43 11.65
CA VAL A 81 31.58 10.88 11.61
C VAL A 81 30.62 11.48 12.64
N GLY A 82 30.93 12.67 13.15
CA GLY A 82 30.10 13.29 14.19
C GLY A 82 28.66 13.49 13.72
N GLU A 83 27.71 13.11 14.56
CA GLU A 83 26.28 13.32 14.33
C GLU A 83 25.98 14.79 14.05
N VAL A 84 25.23 15.02 12.96
CA VAL A 84 24.49 16.26 12.76
C VAL A 84 23.06 15.90 12.43
N THR A 85 22.12 16.63 13.02
CA THR A 85 20.70 16.40 12.77
C THR A 85 20.35 16.59 11.30
N GLN A 86 20.97 17.57 10.64
CA GLN A 86 20.76 17.90 9.22
C GLN A 86 22.12 17.90 8.52
N LEU A 87 22.33 16.96 7.59
CA LEU A 87 23.49 17.00 6.72
C LEU A 87 23.18 17.95 5.55
N GLY A 88 24.01 18.97 5.34
CA GLY A 88 23.82 19.94 4.27
C GLY A 88 22.57 20.82 4.45
N THR A 89 22.19 21.52 3.38
CA THR A 89 21.03 22.43 3.38
C THR A 89 20.15 22.21 2.15
N THR A 90 18.90 22.65 2.24
CA THR A 90 17.95 22.62 1.13
C THR A 90 17.43 24.02 0.79
N SER A 91 17.19 24.26 -0.50
CA SER A 91 16.60 25.51 -1.00
C SER A 91 15.65 25.26 -2.16
N LEU A 92 14.82 26.24 -2.51
CA LEU A 92 13.98 26.15 -3.71
C LEU A 92 14.70 26.76 -4.91
N ASP A 93 14.65 26.09 -6.05
CA ASP A 93 15.08 26.68 -7.32
C ASP A 93 14.03 27.66 -7.88
N GLY A 94 14.33 28.29 -9.01
CA GLY A 94 13.41 29.24 -9.66
C GLY A 94 12.11 28.62 -10.19
N ALA A 95 12.01 27.29 -10.25
CA ALA A 95 10.81 26.54 -10.61
C ALA A 95 10.06 25.98 -9.38
N GLY A 96 10.56 26.24 -8.16
CA GLY A 96 9.98 25.76 -6.92
C GLY A 96 10.37 24.33 -6.55
N ASN A 97 11.34 23.71 -7.23
CA ASN A 97 11.84 22.39 -6.84
C ASN A 97 12.79 22.50 -5.65
N VAL A 98 12.76 21.49 -4.78
CA VAL A 98 13.71 21.40 -3.68
C VAL A 98 15.07 20.97 -4.23
N THR A 99 16.11 21.71 -3.87
CA THR A 99 17.51 21.47 -4.21
C THR A 99 18.31 21.20 -2.95
N TYR A 100 19.25 20.26 -3.03
CA TYR A 100 20.18 19.94 -1.94
C TYR A 100 21.57 20.51 -2.22
N ASP A 101 22.18 21.13 -1.21
CA ASP A 101 23.57 21.61 -1.24
C ASP A 101 24.51 20.57 -0.63
N TRP A 102 25.41 20.07 -1.47
CA TRP A 102 26.33 19.00 -1.14
C TRP A 102 27.62 19.46 -0.44
N THR A 103 27.78 20.75 -0.16
CA THR A 103 29.03 21.31 0.40
C THR A 103 29.47 20.61 1.69
N ASP A 104 28.54 20.32 2.61
CA ASP A 104 28.87 19.65 3.87
C ASP A 104 29.17 18.16 3.69
N PHE A 105 28.45 17.49 2.79
CA PHE A 105 28.77 16.13 2.37
C PHE A 105 30.19 16.05 1.78
N ASP A 106 30.57 17.03 0.96
CA ASP A 106 31.90 17.10 0.35
C ASP A 106 33.00 17.37 1.38
N LYS A 107 32.71 18.07 2.49
CA LYS A 107 33.66 18.17 3.62
C LYS A 107 33.93 16.80 4.24
N LEU A 108 32.88 15.98 4.43
CA LEU A 108 33.03 14.61 4.96
C LEU A 108 33.85 13.75 3.98
N LYS A 109 33.53 13.80 2.68
CA LYS A 109 34.24 13.08 1.61
C LYS A 109 35.73 13.42 1.55
N ASN A 110 36.07 14.69 1.81
CA ASN A 110 37.42 15.24 1.69
C ASN A 110 38.18 15.37 3.02
N ARG A 111 37.60 14.93 4.15
CA ARG A 111 38.28 14.95 5.46
C ARG A 111 39.56 14.13 5.45
N ALA A 112 40.44 14.35 6.44
CA ALA A 112 41.63 13.53 6.61
C ALA A 112 41.25 12.05 6.78
N GLY A 113 41.80 11.17 5.93
CA GLY A 113 41.45 9.75 5.90
C GLY A 113 40.15 9.40 5.14
N GLY A 114 39.32 10.38 4.78
CA GLY A 114 38.11 10.19 3.98
C GLY A 114 38.38 9.72 2.55
N LEU A 115 37.33 9.45 1.77
CA LEU A 115 37.40 8.85 0.44
C LEU A 115 38.46 9.51 -0.48
N THR A 116 38.43 10.83 -0.62
CA THR A 116 39.33 11.53 -1.56
C THR A 116 40.77 11.50 -1.05
N LYS A 117 40.98 11.81 0.23
CA LYS A 117 42.33 11.89 0.82
C LYS A 117 42.98 10.53 1.05
N SER A 118 42.20 9.46 1.10
CA SER A 118 42.69 8.08 1.12
C SER A 118 43.05 7.53 -0.27
N GLY A 119 42.76 8.27 -1.35
CA GLY A 119 43.03 7.84 -2.73
C GLY A 119 42.02 6.82 -3.29
N ARG A 120 40.87 6.62 -2.62
CA ARG A 120 39.86 5.63 -3.02
C ARG A 120 38.90 6.12 -4.10
N ALA A 121 38.76 7.44 -4.27
CA ALA A 121 37.81 8.06 -5.19
C ALA A 121 37.81 7.51 -6.64
N PRO A 122 38.94 7.07 -7.23
CA PRO A 122 38.92 6.47 -8.58
C PRO A 122 38.22 5.12 -8.68
N ILE A 123 37.98 4.43 -7.55
CA ILE A 123 37.48 3.05 -7.49
C ILE A 123 36.15 2.98 -6.71
N PHE A 124 36.04 3.74 -5.62
CA PHE A 124 34.93 3.68 -4.68
C PHE A 124 33.90 4.76 -4.98
N ARG A 125 32.63 4.35 -4.92
CA ARG A 125 31.50 5.25 -4.64
C ARG A 125 31.52 5.66 -3.18
N TYR A 126 30.90 6.78 -2.85
CA TYR A 126 30.89 7.31 -1.49
C TYR A 126 29.48 7.49 -0.98
N ALA A 127 29.23 6.92 0.19
CA ALA A 127 27.94 6.96 0.86
C ALA A 127 28.10 7.51 2.27
N VAL A 128 27.08 8.22 2.74
CA VAL A 128 26.93 8.59 4.14
C VAL A 128 25.57 8.10 4.63
N ALA A 129 25.53 7.31 5.70
CA ALA A 129 24.31 7.10 6.47
C ALA A 129 24.15 8.26 7.46
N ALA A 130 23.14 9.10 7.24
CA ALA A 130 22.90 10.34 7.96
C ALA A 130 21.55 10.33 8.68
N HIS A 131 21.35 11.27 9.60
CA HIS A 131 20.08 11.46 10.27
C HIS A 131 18.98 11.94 9.32
N GLN A 132 19.19 13.09 8.69
CA GLN A 132 18.32 13.62 7.65
C GLN A 132 19.15 14.48 6.68
N ILE A 133 18.63 14.69 5.46
CA ILE A 133 19.23 15.60 4.48
C ILE A 133 18.55 16.97 4.53
N GLY A 134 19.33 18.03 4.75
CA GLY A 134 18.81 19.37 4.98
C GLY A 134 17.61 19.36 5.94
N SER A 135 16.51 20.02 5.56
CA SER A 135 15.28 20.04 6.36
C SER A 135 14.14 19.20 5.76
N VAL A 136 14.45 18.14 5.03
CA VAL A 136 13.44 17.25 4.42
C VAL A 136 13.49 15.84 5.02
N ASN A 137 12.34 15.18 5.05
CA ASN A 137 12.15 13.85 5.66
C ASN A 137 12.18 12.72 4.61
N ASN A 138 13.08 12.82 3.63
CA ASN A 138 13.19 11.85 2.56
C ASN A 138 14.15 10.73 2.95
N SER A 139 13.92 9.53 2.40
CA SER A 139 14.70 8.34 2.74
C SER A 139 16.17 8.40 2.29
N GLY A 140 16.49 9.15 1.23
CA GLY A 140 17.85 9.33 0.74
C GLY A 140 17.95 10.40 -0.34
N VAL A 141 19.13 10.49 -0.95
CA VAL A 141 19.39 11.25 -2.18
C VAL A 141 20.71 10.81 -2.81
N ALA A 142 20.74 10.75 -4.14
CA ALA A 142 21.95 10.45 -4.91
C ALA A 142 22.32 11.60 -5.85
N ARG A 143 23.63 11.87 -5.99
CA ARG A 143 24.12 12.60 -7.16
C ARG A 143 24.06 11.66 -8.36
N THR A 144 23.09 11.90 -9.23
CA THR A 144 22.90 11.16 -10.48
C THR A 144 23.97 11.51 -11.51
N ALA A 145 23.99 10.76 -12.62
CA ALA A 145 25.07 10.80 -13.59
C ALA A 145 25.34 12.21 -14.18
N PRO A 146 26.61 12.68 -14.16
CA PRO A 146 27.80 12.00 -13.65
C PRO A 146 27.90 12.19 -12.12
N GLY A 147 27.65 11.14 -11.34
CA GLY A 147 27.71 11.19 -9.88
C GLY A 147 27.89 9.79 -9.32
N SER A 148 28.57 9.70 -8.18
CA SER A 148 28.98 8.45 -7.53
C SER A 148 28.67 8.45 -6.03
N ASP A 149 27.92 9.45 -5.60
CA ASP A 149 27.79 9.85 -4.23
C ASP A 149 26.32 9.79 -3.84
N PHE A 150 26.02 9.25 -2.67
CA PHE A 150 24.64 9.16 -2.19
C PHE A 150 24.56 9.20 -0.67
N ILE A 151 23.36 9.47 -0.16
CA ILE A 151 23.05 9.57 1.26
C ILE A 151 21.86 8.66 1.55
N VAL A 152 21.95 7.90 2.65
CA VAL A 152 20.82 7.20 3.27
C VAL A 152 20.42 8.00 4.49
N SER A 153 19.18 8.48 4.58
CA SER A 153 18.71 9.44 5.59
C SER A 153 17.45 8.98 6.30
N LEU A 154 17.56 7.88 7.05
CA LEU A 154 16.43 7.23 7.72
C LEU A 154 16.26 7.64 9.20
N GLY A 155 17.00 8.64 9.68
CA GLY A 155 16.99 9.03 11.10
C GLY A 155 15.65 9.60 11.61
N THR A 156 14.81 10.13 10.72
CA THR A 156 13.47 10.62 11.06
C THR A 156 12.37 9.55 10.91
N PHE A 157 12.73 8.35 10.44
CA PHE A 157 11.80 7.23 10.28
C PHE A 157 11.72 6.42 11.58
N ALA A 158 10.51 6.00 11.95
CA ALA A 158 10.29 5.21 13.15
C ALA A 158 10.53 3.70 12.88
N ALA A 159 11.19 3.02 13.82
CA ALA A 159 11.38 1.57 13.82
C ALA A 159 11.94 0.99 12.51
N VAL A 160 12.97 1.64 11.96
CA VAL A 160 13.62 1.24 10.71
C VAL A 160 14.19 -0.17 10.83
N THR A 161 13.76 -1.06 9.94
CA THR A 161 14.24 -2.44 9.84
C THR A 161 15.46 -2.55 8.91
N ASP A 162 16.15 -3.69 8.98
CA ASP A 162 17.25 -4.01 8.07
C ASP A 162 16.81 -3.99 6.60
N MET A 163 15.58 -4.44 6.29
CA MET A 163 15.05 -4.41 4.93
C MET A 163 14.86 -2.97 4.43
N GLN A 164 14.35 -2.07 5.27
CA GLN A 164 14.19 -0.66 4.89
C GLN A 164 15.54 0.02 4.68
N THR A 165 16.52 -0.23 5.55
CA THR A 165 17.88 0.31 5.37
C THR A 165 18.55 -0.24 4.12
N ALA A 166 18.48 -1.55 3.89
CA ALA A 166 19.03 -2.18 2.69
C ALA A 166 18.32 -1.73 1.41
N GLY A 167 17.00 -1.59 1.49
CA GLY A 167 16.10 -1.01 0.51
C GLY A 167 16.54 0.35 0.02
N THR A 168 16.61 1.31 0.94
CA THR A 168 17.08 2.66 0.66
C THR A 168 18.52 2.65 0.14
N PHE A 169 19.43 1.93 0.79
CA PHE A 169 20.81 1.86 0.32
C PHE A 169 20.90 1.37 -1.13
N MET A 170 20.15 0.32 -1.48
CA MET A 170 20.14 -0.24 -2.83
C MET A 170 19.43 0.70 -3.82
N HIS A 171 18.39 1.41 -3.41
CA HIS A 171 17.72 2.43 -4.22
C HIS A 171 18.70 3.54 -4.62
N GLU A 172 19.36 4.14 -3.64
CA GLU A 172 20.33 5.21 -3.87
C GLU A 172 21.56 4.75 -4.65
N LEU A 173 22.01 3.50 -4.40
CA LEU A 173 23.04 2.87 -5.22
C LEU A 173 22.58 2.70 -6.68
N GLY A 174 21.28 2.49 -6.92
CA GLY A 174 20.70 2.37 -8.26
C GLY A 174 20.82 3.66 -9.05
N HIS A 175 20.55 4.81 -8.42
CA HIS A 175 20.74 6.12 -9.05
C HIS A 175 22.19 6.36 -9.50
N VAL A 176 23.18 6.03 -8.68
CA VAL A 176 24.60 6.13 -9.06
C VAL A 176 25.05 5.03 -10.04
N LEU A 177 24.18 4.06 -10.31
CA LEU A 177 24.31 3.05 -11.37
C LEU A 177 23.43 3.39 -12.59
N GLY A 178 22.81 4.57 -12.60
CA GLY A 178 22.10 5.11 -13.75
C GLY A 178 20.63 4.68 -13.88
N LEU A 179 20.03 4.19 -12.81
CA LEU A 179 18.59 3.95 -12.72
C LEU A 179 17.85 5.20 -12.25
N ASP A 180 16.59 5.29 -12.62
CA ASP A 180 15.62 6.27 -12.14
C ASP A 180 14.45 5.53 -11.44
N HIS A 181 13.47 6.23 -10.88
CA HIS A 181 12.38 5.62 -10.10
C HIS A 181 11.47 4.69 -10.91
N GLY A 182 11.49 4.83 -12.24
CA GLY A 182 10.89 3.92 -13.21
C GLY A 182 11.89 3.05 -13.98
N GLY A 183 13.14 2.99 -13.51
CA GLY A 183 14.26 2.25 -14.09
C GLY A 183 14.98 3.04 -15.17
N SER A 184 14.27 3.35 -16.26
CA SER A 184 14.77 4.16 -17.38
C SER A 184 14.07 5.50 -17.55
N ASP A 185 13.12 5.81 -16.67
CA ASP A 185 12.31 7.03 -16.67
C ASP A 185 11.97 7.43 -15.22
N GLY A 186 11.50 8.65 -15.02
CA GLY A 186 11.18 9.21 -13.69
C GLY A 186 9.76 8.93 -13.20
N PHE A 187 9.04 7.97 -13.80
CA PHE A 187 7.67 7.66 -13.36
C PHE A 187 7.70 6.79 -12.09
N ASN A 188 6.99 7.26 -11.07
CA ASN A 188 6.86 6.59 -9.78
C ASN A 188 5.74 5.55 -9.79
N ASN A 189 5.79 4.61 -8.84
CA ASN A 189 4.69 3.71 -8.48
C ASN A 189 4.13 2.86 -9.63
N LYS A 190 4.93 2.58 -10.66
CA LYS A 190 4.49 1.79 -11.83
C LYS A 190 4.20 0.33 -11.42
N PRO A 191 2.97 -0.19 -11.60
CA PRO A 191 2.66 -1.57 -11.23
C PRO A 191 3.46 -2.62 -12.02
N ASN A 192 3.88 -2.30 -13.24
CA ASN A 192 4.72 -3.17 -14.09
C ASN A 192 6.24 -3.01 -13.89
N TYR A 193 6.67 -2.27 -12.86
CA TYR A 193 8.08 -2.08 -12.54
C TYR A 193 8.42 -2.65 -11.16
N LEU A 194 8.88 -3.90 -11.17
CA LEU A 194 9.08 -4.71 -9.97
C LEU A 194 10.54 -4.61 -9.49
N SER A 195 10.87 -3.48 -8.87
CA SER A 195 12.23 -3.10 -8.48
C SER A 195 12.22 -2.30 -7.19
N VAL A 196 13.27 -2.40 -6.38
CA VAL A 196 13.49 -1.49 -5.21
C VAL A 196 13.66 -0.02 -5.60
N MET A 197 13.92 0.29 -6.88
CA MET A 197 13.87 1.65 -7.41
C MET A 197 12.44 2.21 -7.47
N ASN A 198 11.43 1.36 -7.44
CA ASN A 198 10.04 1.76 -7.34
C ASN A 198 9.64 1.80 -5.87
N TYR A 199 9.07 2.92 -5.43
CA TYR A 199 8.68 3.16 -4.04
C TYR A 199 7.73 2.13 -3.45
N LEU A 200 6.92 1.47 -4.28
CA LEU A 200 6.08 0.35 -3.85
C LEU A 200 6.88 -0.79 -3.20
N TRP A 201 8.18 -0.92 -3.52
CA TRP A 201 9.05 -2.02 -3.11
C TRP A 201 10.32 -1.58 -2.40
N GLN A 202 10.60 -0.27 -2.28
CA GLN A 202 11.85 0.20 -1.65
C GLN A 202 12.01 -0.37 -0.23
N PHE A 203 10.94 -0.40 0.57
CA PHE A 203 11.00 -0.77 1.99
C PHE A 203 10.64 -2.23 2.31
N SER A 204 9.97 -2.90 1.37
CA SER A 204 9.54 -4.30 1.51
C SER A 204 10.43 -5.25 0.70
N GLY A 205 11.09 -4.77 -0.35
CA GLY A 205 11.63 -5.61 -1.43
C GLY A 205 10.53 -6.03 -2.41
N VAL A 206 10.93 -6.74 -3.46
CA VAL A 206 10.03 -7.27 -4.48
C VAL A 206 9.58 -8.68 -4.09
N SER A 207 8.27 -8.93 -4.09
CA SER A 207 7.76 -10.28 -3.84
C SER A 207 7.95 -11.16 -5.08
N ARG A 208 8.70 -12.26 -4.93
CA ARG A 208 8.88 -13.30 -5.96
C ARG A 208 8.84 -14.69 -5.33
N GLY A 209 7.96 -15.55 -5.82
CA GLY A 209 7.75 -16.89 -5.28
C GLY A 209 7.14 -16.88 -3.87
N GLY A 210 6.33 -15.85 -3.55
CA GLY A 210 5.72 -15.66 -2.24
C GLY A 210 6.67 -15.14 -1.15
N VAL A 211 7.89 -14.76 -1.51
CA VAL A 211 8.88 -14.20 -0.59
C VAL A 211 9.30 -12.82 -1.06
N PHE A 212 9.36 -11.87 -0.13
CA PHE A 212 9.90 -10.53 -0.37
C PHE A 212 11.42 -10.57 -0.37
N LEU A 213 12.01 -10.14 -1.50
CA LEU A 213 13.45 -10.14 -1.73
C LEU A 213 13.90 -8.75 -2.14
N LEU A 214 15.03 -8.31 -1.59
CA LEU A 214 15.69 -7.13 -2.10
C LEU A 214 16.24 -7.43 -3.51
N ASP A 215 15.74 -6.75 -4.54
CA ASP A 215 16.10 -7.02 -5.94
C ASP A 215 15.80 -5.80 -6.81
N TYR A 216 16.58 -5.62 -7.87
CA TYR A 216 16.13 -4.79 -8.99
C TYR A 216 15.28 -5.61 -9.96
N SER A 217 14.57 -4.93 -10.87
CA SER A 217 13.77 -5.62 -11.88
C SER A 217 14.64 -6.51 -12.77
N ARG A 218 14.18 -7.75 -12.97
CA ARG A 218 14.83 -8.77 -13.81
C ARG A 218 14.19 -8.95 -15.17
N VAL A 219 13.05 -8.31 -15.40
CA VAL A 219 12.22 -8.51 -16.57
C VAL A 219 11.57 -7.19 -16.96
N ALA A 220 11.61 -6.88 -18.24
CA ALA A 220 10.75 -5.85 -18.79
C ALA A 220 9.39 -6.51 -19.10
N LEU A 221 8.38 -6.20 -18.29
CA LEU A 221 7.00 -6.67 -18.48
C LEU A 221 6.34 -5.98 -19.68
N ALA A 222 5.05 -6.21 -19.91
CA ALA A 222 4.31 -5.45 -20.91
C ALA A 222 4.15 -3.97 -20.48
N VAL A 223 4.06 -3.08 -21.47
CA VAL A 223 3.62 -1.70 -21.24
C VAL A 223 2.19 -1.72 -20.70
N LEU A 224 1.94 -1.00 -19.60
CA LEU A 224 0.59 -0.77 -19.12
C LEU A 224 0.08 0.54 -19.71
N LYS A 225 -1.07 0.47 -20.37
CA LYS A 225 -1.71 1.63 -20.99
C LYS A 225 -2.87 2.05 -20.11
N GLU A 226 -2.70 3.12 -19.35
CA GLU A 226 -3.72 3.59 -18.40
C GLU A 226 -5.02 4.03 -19.09
N ALA A 227 -4.99 4.31 -20.39
CA ALA A 227 -6.20 4.57 -21.18
C ALA A 227 -6.99 3.30 -21.59
N GLY A 228 -6.45 2.10 -21.32
CA GLY A 228 -7.03 0.85 -21.79
C GLY A 228 -6.38 -0.39 -21.18
N LEU A 229 -6.57 -0.57 -19.87
CA LEU A 229 -6.06 -1.69 -19.10
C LEU A 229 -6.93 -2.94 -19.31
N ASN A 230 -6.30 -4.11 -19.26
CA ASN A 230 -7.00 -5.39 -19.31
C ASN A 230 -6.92 -6.06 -17.94
N GLU A 231 -8.06 -6.12 -17.27
CA GLU A 231 -8.20 -6.68 -15.94
C GLU A 231 -8.12 -8.19 -15.93
N THR A 232 -8.59 -8.85 -16.99
CA THR A 232 -8.64 -10.32 -17.04
C THR A 232 -7.26 -10.98 -17.08
N VAL A 233 -6.21 -10.21 -17.37
CA VAL A 233 -4.83 -10.72 -17.50
C VAL A 233 -3.83 -10.09 -16.53
N GLY A 234 -4.19 -8.98 -15.85
CA GLY A 234 -3.27 -8.25 -14.99
C GLY A 234 -2.00 -7.82 -15.72
N LEU A 235 -0.82 -8.19 -15.18
CA LEU A 235 0.48 -7.96 -15.83
C LEU A 235 0.91 -9.10 -16.78
N GLY A 236 0.09 -10.14 -16.91
CA GLY A 236 0.30 -11.27 -17.81
C GLY A 236 1.39 -12.26 -17.39
N PRO A 237 1.64 -13.32 -18.20
CA PRO A 237 2.48 -14.44 -17.80
C PRO A 237 3.94 -14.10 -17.46
N GLY A 238 4.46 -12.98 -17.96
CA GLY A 238 5.83 -12.51 -17.65
C GLY A 238 6.05 -12.16 -16.18
N SER A 239 4.98 -11.90 -15.43
CA SER A 239 5.01 -11.62 -13.99
C SER A 239 4.66 -12.85 -13.13
N THR A 240 4.69 -14.06 -13.70
CA THR A 240 4.36 -15.29 -12.94
C THR A 240 5.20 -15.40 -11.67
N GLY A 241 4.52 -15.55 -10.53
CA GLY A 241 5.15 -15.66 -9.21
C GLY A 241 5.53 -14.32 -8.58
N TYR A 242 5.25 -13.18 -9.21
CA TYR A 242 5.42 -11.86 -8.62
C TYR A 242 4.14 -11.31 -8.00
N ALA A 243 4.28 -10.47 -6.97
CA ALA A 243 3.24 -9.55 -6.55
C ALA A 243 3.36 -8.22 -7.31
N THR A 244 2.29 -7.43 -7.31
CA THR A 244 2.30 -6.03 -7.74
C THR A 244 1.53 -5.16 -6.73
N ALA A 245 1.31 -3.88 -7.00
CA ALA A 245 0.37 -3.04 -6.28
C ALA A 245 -0.30 -2.07 -7.25
N ARG A 246 -1.49 -1.59 -6.90
CA ARG A 246 -2.20 -0.58 -7.69
C ARG A 246 -2.70 0.55 -6.80
N TRP A 247 -2.91 1.71 -7.39
CA TRP A 247 -3.61 2.80 -6.74
C TRP A 247 -5.09 2.47 -6.50
N VAL A 248 -5.58 2.80 -5.31
CA VAL A 248 -6.99 2.76 -4.92
C VAL A 248 -7.39 4.13 -4.39
N PRO A 249 -8.33 4.84 -5.06
CA PRO A 249 -8.80 6.14 -4.62
C PRO A 249 -9.45 6.08 -3.22
N GLY A 250 -9.23 7.11 -2.41
CA GLY A 250 -9.88 7.21 -1.11
C GLY A 250 -11.36 7.60 -1.25
N ALA A 251 -12.21 7.05 -0.39
CA ALA A 251 -13.62 7.40 -0.31
C ALA A 251 -13.87 8.62 0.61
N GLY A 252 -14.90 9.42 0.32
CA GLY A 252 -15.38 10.46 1.24
C GLY A 252 -14.37 11.57 1.59
N GLY A 253 -13.38 11.81 0.72
CA GLY A 253 -12.31 12.79 0.95
C GLY A 253 -11.10 12.25 1.72
N ALA A 254 -11.07 10.95 2.05
CA ALA A 254 -9.86 10.30 2.55
C ALA A 254 -8.76 10.27 1.45
N PRO A 255 -7.47 10.27 1.83
CA PRO A 255 -6.39 10.00 0.89
C PRO A 255 -6.53 8.61 0.26
N GLY A 256 -6.16 8.47 -1.02
CA GLY A 256 -6.02 7.14 -1.63
C GLY A 256 -4.81 6.37 -1.10
N SER A 257 -4.68 5.11 -1.50
CA SER A 257 -3.61 4.24 -1.06
C SER A 257 -3.16 3.29 -2.18
N PHE A 258 -1.99 2.68 -2.02
CA PHE A 258 -1.56 1.57 -2.87
C PHE A 258 -1.86 0.26 -2.18
N VAL A 259 -2.62 -0.62 -2.81
CA VAL A 259 -2.95 -1.95 -2.27
C VAL A 259 -2.13 -2.99 -3.01
N GLN A 260 -1.36 -3.79 -2.26
CA GLN A 260 -0.58 -4.88 -2.84
C GLN A 260 -1.49 -6.01 -3.34
N ILE A 261 -1.09 -6.64 -4.44
CA ILE A 261 -1.79 -7.72 -5.12
C ILE A 261 -0.84 -8.91 -5.20
N ALA A 262 -1.18 -10.01 -4.53
CA ALA A 262 -0.29 -11.15 -4.37
C ALA A 262 0.04 -11.87 -5.68
N ASN A 263 -0.87 -11.87 -6.67
CA ASN A 263 -0.68 -12.52 -7.97
C ASN A 263 -0.75 -11.51 -9.11
N ALA A 264 0.41 -11.01 -9.53
CA ALA A 264 0.50 -10.02 -10.60
C ALA A 264 0.17 -10.59 -12.01
N ALA A 265 0.20 -11.92 -12.18
CA ALA A 265 -0.04 -12.58 -13.48
C ALA A 265 -1.52 -12.97 -13.68
N GLY A 266 -2.33 -12.87 -12.63
CA GLY A 266 -3.76 -13.16 -12.67
C GLY A 266 -4.61 -11.92 -12.94
N PRO A 267 -5.94 -12.08 -12.92
CA PRO A 267 -6.85 -10.95 -13.05
C PRO A 267 -6.61 -9.90 -11.95
N ILE A 268 -6.64 -8.63 -12.34
CA ILE A 268 -6.50 -7.47 -11.47
C ILE A 268 -7.62 -6.50 -11.82
N ASP A 269 -8.48 -6.21 -10.86
CA ASP A 269 -9.49 -5.15 -10.94
C ASP A 269 -8.75 -3.80 -10.97
N TRP A 270 -8.53 -3.20 -12.13
CA TRP A 270 -7.66 -2.02 -12.21
C TRP A 270 -8.41 -0.77 -11.78
N ASN A 271 -9.70 -0.68 -12.08
CA ASN A 271 -10.52 0.50 -11.78
C ASN A 271 -11.17 0.47 -10.40
N GLY A 272 -11.10 -0.67 -9.71
CA GLY A 272 -11.75 -0.87 -8.43
C GLY A 272 -13.28 -0.94 -8.52
N ASP A 273 -13.90 -1.39 -9.61
CA ASP A 273 -15.36 -1.56 -9.61
C ASP A 273 -15.84 -2.83 -8.89
N GLY A 274 -14.89 -3.61 -8.36
CA GLY A 274 -15.11 -4.83 -7.62
C GLY A 274 -15.26 -6.06 -8.52
N ALA A 275 -14.83 -5.99 -9.78
CA ALA A 275 -14.80 -7.11 -10.72
C ALA A 275 -13.64 -7.00 -11.72
N ALA A 276 -12.70 -7.96 -11.68
CA ALA A 276 -11.61 -8.01 -12.66
C ALA A 276 -12.04 -8.61 -14.01
N THR A 277 -12.97 -7.96 -14.70
CA THR A 277 -13.65 -8.54 -15.89
C THR A 277 -13.48 -7.73 -17.17
N ASN A 278 -12.97 -6.50 -17.08
CA ASN A 278 -12.92 -5.59 -18.21
C ASN A 278 -11.66 -5.84 -19.04
N ALA A 279 -11.83 -6.06 -20.34
CA ALA A 279 -10.70 -6.21 -21.26
C ALA A 279 -10.08 -4.87 -21.70
N ASN A 280 -10.74 -3.76 -21.37
CA ASN A 280 -10.32 -2.40 -21.73
C ASN A 280 -10.97 -1.38 -20.78
N VAL A 281 -10.24 -0.94 -19.77
CA VAL A 281 -10.70 0.05 -18.79
C VAL A 281 -9.67 1.17 -18.59
N PRO A 282 -10.07 2.44 -18.69
CA PRO A 282 -9.18 3.54 -18.38
C PRO A 282 -9.10 3.78 -16.87
N PHE A 283 -7.90 3.80 -16.31
CA PHE A 283 -7.67 4.11 -14.91
C PHE A 283 -6.23 4.56 -14.64
N ASP A 284 -6.06 5.51 -13.72
CA ASP A 284 -4.76 5.95 -13.19
C ASP A 284 -4.33 4.95 -12.09
N ILE A 285 -3.38 4.08 -12.42
CA ILE A 285 -2.94 2.98 -11.56
C ILE A 285 -1.66 3.31 -10.79
N ASN A 286 -0.94 4.38 -11.17
CA ASN A 286 0.25 4.85 -10.46
C ASN A 286 -0.05 6.05 -9.52
N GLY A 287 -1.28 6.55 -9.51
CA GLY A 287 -1.80 7.57 -8.60
C GLY A 287 -1.22 8.97 -8.85
N ASP A 288 -0.76 9.28 -10.06
CA ASP A 288 -0.17 10.57 -10.39
C ASP A 288 -1.18 11.63 -10.90
N GLY A 289 -2.44 11.23 -11.05
CA GLY A 289 -3.55 12.06 -11.52
C GLY A 289 -3.67 12.12 -13.03
N THR A 290 -2.84 11.38 -13.78
CA THR A 290 -2.85 11.33 -15.24
C THR A 290 -2.90 9.88 -15.74
N GLN A 291 -3.37 9.69 -16.97
CA GLN A 291 -3.36 8.37 -17.62
C GLN A 291 -2.29 8.38 -18.72
N THR A 292 -1.23 7.61 -18.51
CA THR A 292 -0.05 7.52 -19.37
C THR A 292 0.31 6.07 -19.70
N ASP A 293 1.21 5.89 -20.67
CA ASP A 293 1.75 4.58 -21.01
C ASP A 293 2.97 4.28 -20.13
N LEU A 294 2.78 3.45 -19.11
CA LEU A 294 3.81 3.09 -18.14
C LEU A 294 4.79 2.08 -18.74
N GLN A 295 6.01 2.54 -19.00
CA GLN A 295 7.05 1.72 -19.60
C GLN A 295 7.65 0.72 -18.59
N PRO A 296 7.92 -0.52 -19.01
CA PRO A 296 8.60 -1.52 -18.19
C PRO A 296 10.12 -1.30 -18.19
N CYS A 297 10.83 -1.88 -17.24
CA CYS A 297 12.30 -1.87 -17.25
C CYS A 297 12.89 -3.17 -16.70
N ASN A 298 14.04 -3.58 -17.27
CA ASN A 298 14.92 -4.60 -16.72
C ASN A 298 16.22 -3.94 -16.26
N ASP A 299 16.25 -3.55 -14.99
CA ASP A 299 17.33 -2.77 -14.40
C ASP A 299 18.69 -3.43 -14.54
N TRP A 300 18.74 -4.74 -14.26
CA TRP A 300 19.99 -5.50 -14.28
C TRP A 300 20.66 -5.48 -15.66
N GLN A 301 19.90 -5.29 -16.73
CA GLN A 301 20.43 -5.17 -18.10
C GLN A 301 20.96 -3.78 -18.44
N ILE A 302 20.52 -2.73 -17.74
CA ILE A 302 20.84 -1.33 -18.08
C ILE A 302 21.79 -0.65 -17.09
N LEU A 303 22.22 -1.35 -16.02
CA LEU A 303 23.15 -0.80 -15.04
C LEU A 303 24.44 -0.26 -15.67
N LYS A 304 24.79 0.97 -15.30
CA LYS A 304 26.04 1.64 -15.67
C LYS A 304 27.14 1.29 -14.66
N LEU A 305 27.71 0.10 -14.82
CA LEU A 305 28.80 -0.39 -13.94
C LEU A 305 30.09 0.45 -14.08
N ARG A 306 30.32 1.01 -15.27
CA ARG A 306 31.37 2.00 -15.57
C ARG A 306 30.69 3.36 -15.67
N GLY A 307 30.64 4.10 -14.58
CA GLY A 307 29.85 5.33 -14.50
C GLY A 307 29.93 5.97 -13.11
N GLY A 308 29.44 7.20 -13.02
CA GLY A 308 29.78 8.12 -11.92
C GLY A 308 31.21 8.63 -12.08
N ALA A 309 31.66 9.58 -11.27
CA ALA A 309 33.02 10.13 -11.35
C ALA A 309 34.16 9.07 -11.23
N VAL A 310 33.81 7.82 -10.92
CA VAL A 310 34.69 6.66 -10.78
C VAL A 310 35.44 6.42 -12.09
N GLY A 311 36.77 6.51 -12.02
CA GLY A 311 37.67 6.34 -13.16
C GLY A 311 37.75 7.51 -14.15
N SER A 312 36.97 8.59 -13.97
CA SER A 312 36.95 9.71 -14.92
C SER A 312 38.08 10.73 -14.71
N GLY A 313 38.84 10.62 -13.61
CA GLY A 313 40.01 11.45 -13.31
C GLY A 313 39.73 12.97 -13.42
N GLY A 314 39.08 13.54 -12.40
CA GLY A 314 38.93 15.01 -12.30
C GLY A 314 37.53 15.56 -12.61
N TYR A 315 36.50 14.71 -12.64
CA TYR A 315 35.11 15.22 -12.66
C TYR A 315 34.72 15.78 -11.29
N ALA A 316 34.26 17.03 -11.27
CA ALA A 316 33.67 17.68 -10.11
C ALA A 316 32.14 17.67 -10.27
N PRO A 317 31.38 16.89 -9.47
CA PRO A 317 29.92 16.96 -9.49
C PRO A 317 29.42 18.36 -9.12
N PRO A 318 28.21 18.73 -9.56
CA PRO A 318 27.62 19.99 -9.16
C PRO A 318 27.50 20.06 -7.63
N ALA A 319 27.66 21.27 -7.09
CA ALA A 319 27.51 21.54 -5.66
C ALA A 319 26.04 21.46 -5.21
N GLN A 320 25.10 21.65 -6.14
CA GLN A 320 23.67 21.58 -5.88
C GLN A 320 22.99 20.65 -6.89
N SER A 321 21.99 19.90 -6.43
CA SER A 321 21.14 19.08 -7.29
C SER A 321 19.69 19.19 -6.85
N VAL A 322 18.76 19.18 -7.81
CA VAL A 322 17.34 18.96 -7.51
C VAL A 322 17.20 17.61 -6.82
N ILE A 323 16.50 17.58 -5.70
CA ILE A 323 16.11 16.34 -5.05
C ILE A 323 14.84 15.89 -5.79
N PRO A 324 14.84 14.74 -6.47
CA PRO A 324 13.60 14.20 -6.97
C PRO A 324 12.68 13.86 -5.78
N ARG A 325 11.39 13.60 -6.03
CA ARG A 325 10.50 13.20 -4.94
C ARG A 325 10.90 11.82 -4.43
N GLU A 326 11.71 11.79 -3.38
CA GLU A 326 12.16 10.60 -2.65
C GLU A 326 11.14 10.14 -1.62
N LEU A 327 11.12 8.83 -1.31
CA LEU A 327 10.13 8.24 -0.39
C LEU A 327 10.18 8.91 0.98
N THR A 328 9.03 9.37 1.45
CA THR A 328 8.83 9.91 2.81
C THR A 328 8.09 8.92 3.72
N PRO A 329 8.07 9.13 5.05
CA PRO A 329 7.22 8.35 5.95
C PRO A 329 5.72 8.41 5.59
N ALA A 330 5.26 9.55 5.05
CA ALA A 330 3.88 9.71 4.62
C ALA A 330 3.58 8.85 3.39
N ASP A 331 4.49 8.82 2.41
CA ASP A 331 4.36 7.96 1.23
C ASP A 331 4.37 6.48 1.61
N GLN A 332 5.25 6.08 2.53
CA GLN A 332 5.29 4.71 3.05
C GLN A 332 3.95 4.29 3.66
N ALA A 333 3.29 5.18 4.41
CA ALA A 333 2.01 4.89 5.04
C ALA A 333 0.85 4.67 4.05
N LEU A 334 1.02 5.09 2.79
CA LEU A 334 0.06 4.85 1.71
C LEU A 334 0.16 3.42 1.14
N ILE A 335 1.26 2.71 1.35
CA ILE A 335 1.43 1.35 0.83
C ILE A 335 0.84 0.36 1.83
N LYS A 336 -0.20 -0.35 1.41
CA LYS A 336 -0.92 -1.34 2.21
C LYS A 336 -0.53 -2.76 1.80
N PRO A 337 -0.51 -3.71 2.75
CA PRO A 337 -0.35 -5.13 2.42
C PRO A 337 -1.52 -5.62 1.55
N PRO A 338 -1.44 -6.85 1.01
CA PRO A 338 -2.57 -7.45 0.32
C PRO A 338 -3.78 -7.55 1.24
N ASP A 339 -4.93 -7.18 0.72
CA ASP A 339 -6.19 -7.28 1.42
C ASP A 339 -6.79 -8.69 1.28
N GLY A 340 -7.10 -9.31 2.41
CA GLY A 340 -7.79 -10.59 2.48
C GLY A 340 -8.98 -10.56 3.45
N THR A 341 -9.41 -9.38 3.89
CA THR A 341 -10.48 -9.22 4.86
C THR A 341 -11.73 -8.70 4.13
N PRO A 342 -12.88 -9.40 4.19
CA PRO A 342 -14.11 -8.85 3.64
C PRO A 342 -14.60 -7.60 4.39
N PRO A 343 -15.40 -6.74 3.74
CA PRO A 343 -16.07 -5.64 4.41
C PRO A 343 -17.01 -6.08 5.53
N VAL A 344 -17.45 -5.12 6.35
CA VAL A 344 -18.50 -5.29 7.35
C VAL A 344 -19.65 -4.34 7.07
N THR A 345 -20.86 -4.87 6.90
CA THR A 345 -22.08 -4.06 6.71
C THR A 345 -23.05 -4.12 7.89
N THR A 346 -23.56 -2.95 8.26
CA THR A 346 -24.62 -2.80 9.27
C THR A 346 -25.90 -2.25 8.65
N ALA A 347 -27.06 -2.70 9.16
CA ALA A 347 -28.38 -2.24 8.73
C ALA A 347 -29.09 -1.51 9.87
N SER A 348 -29.46 -0.25 9.63
CA SER A 348 -30.29 0.56 10.54
C SER A 348 -31.69 0.73 9.96
N VAL A 349 -32.71 0.73 10.82
CA VAL A 349 -34.13 0.80 10.42
C VAL A 349 -34.79 2.03 11.03
N TRP A 350 -35.59 2.73 10.23
CA TRP A 350 -36.39 3.86 10.70
C TRP A 350 -37.80 3.87 10.08
N PRO A 351 -38.87 4.03 10.86
CA PRO A 351 -38.88 4.11 12.33
C PRO A 351 -38.43 2.80 12.98
N THR A 352 -38.05 2.86 14.25
CA THR A 352 -37.79 1.64 15.02
C THR A 352 -39.10 0.90 15.28
N PRO A 353 -39.11 -0.44 15.24
CA PRO A 353 -40.30 -1.21 15.54
C PRO A 353 -40.77 -0.99 16.98
N ASN A 354 -42.03 -1.35 17.24
CA ASN A 354 -42.55 -1.45 18.59
C ASN A 354 -41.85 -2.59 19.38
N LEU A 355 -42.20 -2.75 20.66
CA LEU A 355 -41.62 -3.79 21.53
C LEU A 355 -41.86 -5.23 21.04
N SER A 356 -42.82 -5.44 20.14
CA SER A 356 -43.12 -6.74 19.53
C SER A 356 -42.45 -6.92 18.16
N GLY A 357 -41.62 -5.98 17.72
CA GLY A 357 -40.89 -6.05 16.45
C GLY A 357 -41.68 -5.57 15.21
N TRP A 358 -42.86 -4.95 15.38
CA TRP A 358 -43.73 -4.52 14.27
C TRP A 358 -43.75 -3.02 14.06
N ASN A 359 -43.92 -2.60 12.80
CA ASN A 359 -44.07 -1.21 12.37
C ASN A 359 -45.47 -0.97 11.80
N ARG A 360 -46.03 0.22 12.02
CA ARG A 360 -47.37 0.61 11.51
C ARG A 360 -47.33 1.62 10.36
N ARG A 361 -46.19 1.68 9.67
CA ARG A 361 -45.91 2.58 8.55
C ARG A 361 -44.72 2.04 7.76
N PRO A 362 -44.47 2.56 6.54
CA PRO A 362 -43.28 2.19 5.78
C PRO A 362 -41.98 2.37 6.58
N VAL A 363 -41.05 1.45 6.38
CA VAL A 363 -39.74 1.41 7.03
C VAL A 363 -38.66 1.68 6.01
N LEU A 364 -37.75 2.59 6.35
CA LEU A 364 -36.52 2.86 5.62
C LEU A 364 -35.38 2.03 6.24
N VAL A 365 -34.69 1.26 5.43
CA VAL A 365 -33.48 0.52 5.83
C VAL A 365 -32.26 1.17 5.22
N THR A 366 -31.36 1.67 6.07
CA THR A 366 -30.08 2.26 5.65
C THR A 366 -28.95 1.29 5.94
N LEU A 367 -28.22 0.90 4.91
CA LEU A 367 -27.00 0.08 5.00
C LEU A 367 -25.77 1.00 5.08
N THR A 368 -24.86 0.66 5.99
CA THR A 368 -23.55 1.31 6.15
C THR A 368 -22.47 0.25 6.18
N SER A 369 -21.52 0.34 5.26
CA SER A 369 -20.44 -0.63 5.07
C SER A 369 -19.08 0.04 5.30
N THR A 370 -18.15 -0.71 5.89
CA THR A 370 -16.76 -0.29 6.09
C THR A 370 -15.81 -1.42 5.75
N ASP A 371 -14.60 -1.06 5.32
CA ASP A 371 -13.52 -1.97 4.99
C ASP A 371 -12.20 -1.42 5.56
N ASP A 372 -11.23 -2.29 5.88
CA ASP A 372 -10.02 -1.91 6.61
C ASP A 372 -8.83 -1.55 5.71
N ILE A 373 -8.74 -2.09 4.49
CA ILE A 373 -7.58 -1.91 3.61
C ILE A 373 -7.97 -1.37 2.23
N SER A 374 -8.69 -2.15 1.44
CA SER A 374 -8.92 -1.80 0.04
C SER A 374 -10.14 -0.91 -0.18
N GLY A 375 -10.99 -0.73 0.84
CA GLY A 375 -12.21 0.05 0.75
C GLY A 375 -13.38 -0.77 0.20
N VAL A 376 -14.60 -0.30 0.43
CA VAL A 376 -15.81 -0.97 -0.10
C VAL A 376 -16.00 -0.61 -1.57
N ALA A 377 -15.94 -1.60 -2.46
CA ALA A 377 -16.22 -1.40 -3.87
C ALA A 377 -17.73 -1.28 -4.13
N ARG A 378 -18.53 -2.19 -3.56
CA ARG A 378 -19.99 -2.12 -3.67
C ARG A 378 -20.70 -2.79 -2.49
N THR A 379 -21.95 -2.36 -2.31
CA THR A 379 -22.91 -3.00 -1.41
C THR A 379 -24.11 -3.44 -2.23
N GLU A 380 -24.59 -4.64 -2.00
CA GLU A 380 -25.77 -5.20 -2.66
C GLU A 380 -26.78 -5.72 -1.64
N TYR A 381 -28.06 -5.65 -2.00
CA TYR A 381 -29.16 -6.17 -1.19
C TYR A 381 -30.13 -6.97 -2.05
N ASP A 382 -30.90 -7.84 -1.43
CA ASP A 382 -31.95 -8.62 -2.05
C ASP A 382 -33.13 -8.67 -1.08
N LEU A 383 -34.23 -8.06 -1.50
CA LEU A 383 -35.48 -7.97 -0.76
C LEU A 383 -36.39 -9.14 -1.15
N ASP A 384 -36.72 -9.98 -0.17
CA ASP A 384 -37.64 -11.12 -0.30
C ASP A 384 -37.22 -12.18 -1.34
N GLY A 385 -35.93 -12.27 -1.66
CA GLY A 385 -35.39 -13.29 -2.57
C GLY A 385 -35.62 -12.97 -4.05
N LEU A 386 -35.86 -11.71 -4.40
CA LEU A 386 -36.05 -11.24 -5.77
C LEU A 386 -34.73 -11.12 -6.55
N GLY A 387 -33.59 -11.21 -5.87
CA GLY A 387 -32.24 -11.19 -6.43
C GLY A 387 -31.44 -9.94 -6.01
N PRO A 388 -30.11 -9.98 -6.15
CA PRO A 388 -29.23 -8.91 -5.71
C PRO A 388 -29.37 -7.65 -6.56
N VAL A 389 -29.41 -6.50 -5.88
CA VAL A 389 -29.49 -5.15 -6.43
C VAL A 389 -28.42 -4.29 -5.74
N THR A 390 -27.70 -3.47 -6.52
CA THR A 390 -26.74 -2.52 -5.96
C THR A 390 -27.42 -1.50 -5.05
N TYR A 391 -26.91 -1.35 -3.83
CA TYR A 391 -27.38 -0.38 -2.86
C TYR A 391 -26.80 1.00 -3.16
N SER A 392 -27.65 1.94 -3.56
CA SER A 392 -27.28 3.34 -3.84
C SER A 392 -28.02 4.36 -2.97
N ALA A 393 -29.11 3.93 -2.34
CA ALA A 393 -29.92 4.73 -1.43
C ALA A 393 -30.67 3.81 -0.46
N PRO A 394 -31.14 4.33 0.69
CA PRO A 394 -31.90 3.54 1.65
C PRO A 394 -33.12 2.84 1.04
N VAL A 395 -33.38 1.60 1.45
CA VAL A 395 -34.44 0.75 0.92
C VAL A 395 -35.75 1.02 1.65
N THR A 396 -36.81 1.42 0.95
CA THR A 396 -38.13 1.63 1.55
C THR A 396 -38.97 0.37 1.42
N ILE A 397 -39.42 -0.18 2.55
CA ILE A 397 -40.34 -1.32 2.63
C ILE A 397 -41.70 -0.80 3.12
N SER A 398 -42.74 -0.97 2.33
CA SER A 398 -44.07 -0.38 2.58
C SER A 398 -45.21 -1.38 2.63
N ALA A 399 -45.02 -2.60 2.12
CA ALA A 399 -46.03 -3.63 2.11
C ALA A 399 -46.24 -4.23 3.51
N GLU A 400 -47.46 -4.70 3.78
CA GLU A 400 -47.79 -5.42 5.00
C GLU A 400 -47.22 -6.85 4.95
N GLY A 401 -46.69 -7.31 6.09
CA GLY A 401 -46.11 -8.64 6.21
C GLY A 401 -44.72 -8.66 6.85
N VAL A 402 -44.07 -9.83 6.74
CA VAL A 402 -42.68 -10.04 7.14
C VAL A 402 -41.83 -10.00 5.88
N HIS A 403 -40.87 -9.07 5.86
CA HIS A 403 -39.92 -8.89 4.78
C HIS A 403 -38.52 -9.25 5.24
N HIS A 404 -37.76 -9.89 4.35
CA HIS A 404 -36.37 -10.29 4.59
C HIS A 404 -35.46 -9.50 3.64
N LEU A 405 -34.69 -8.58 4.20
CA LEU A 405 -33.67 -7.85 3.46
C LEU A 405 -32.33 -8.56 3.65
N GLY A 406 -31.93 -9.39 2.69
CA GLY A 406 -30.57 -9.91 2.66
C GLY A 406 -29.60 -8.87 2.09
N TYR A 407 -28.38 -8.77 2.60
CA TYR A 407 -27.39 -7.80 2.10
C TYR A 407 -25.97 -8.31 2.26
N ARG A 408 -25.06 -7.80 1.43
CA ARG A 408 -23.60 -7.98 1.58
C ARG A 408 -22.82 -6.87 0.87
N SER A 409 -21.56 -6.72 1.22
CA SER A 409 -20.58 -5.85 0.57
C SER A 409 -19.38 -6.63 0.03
N ILE A 410 -18.76 -6.06 -1.00
CA ILE A 410 -17.56 -6.56 -1.66
C ILE A 410 -16.54 -5.41 -1.67
N ASP A 411 -15.29 -5.69 -1.30
CA ASP A 411 -14.21 -4.71 -1.33
C ASP A 411 -13.58 -4.56 -2.73
N HIS A 412 -12.59 -3.67 -2.86
CA HIS A 412 -11.84 -3.50 -4.10
C HIS A 412 -10.87 -4.67 -4.39
N SER A 413 -10.56 -5.51 -3.41
CA SER A 413 -9.73 -6.71 -3.57
C SER A 413 -10.52 -7.98 -3.88
N GLN A 414 -11.84 -7.84 -4.10
CA GLN A 414 -12.82 -8.89 -4.35
C GLN A 414 -13.08 -9.85 -3.18
N ASN A 415 -12.77 -9.46 -1.94
CA ASN A 415 -13.24 -10.13 -0.75
C ASN A 415 -14.72 -9.76 -0.53
N ALA A 416 -15.57 -10.78 -0.41
CA ALA A 416 -17.02 -10.61 -0.22
C ALA A 416 -17.42 -11.07 1.18
N GLU A 417 -18.23 -10.27 1.88
CA GLU A 417 -18.75 -10.69 3.18
C GLU A 417 -19.82 -11.79 3.02
N ASP A 418 -19.99 -12.58 4.08
CA ASP A 418 -21.12 -13.50 4.17
C ASP A 418 -22.44 -12.72 4.15
N ARG A 419 -23.44 -13.26 3.44
CA ARG A 419 -24.74 -12.61 3.32
C ARG A 419 -25.40 -12.45 4.68
N GLN A 420 -25.65 -11.21 5.06
CA GLN A 420 -26.39 -10.81 6.25
C GLN A 420 -27.88 -10.70 5.96
N GLN A 421 -28.72 -10.66 6.99
CA GLN A 421 -30.17 -10.49 6.85
C GLN A 421 -30.74 -9.54 7.91
N LYS A 422 -31.64 -8.66 7.48
CA LYS A 422 -32.49 -7.83 8.34
C LYS A 422 -33.96 -8.11 8.09
N ASP A 423 -34.65 -8.57 9.14
CA ASP A 423 -36.10 -8.74 9.11
C ASP A 423 -36.80 -7.41 9.40
N VAL A 424 -37.79 -7.09 8.58
CA VAL A 424 -38.67 -5.93 8.75
C VAL A 424 -40.11 -6.42 8.76
N ARG A 425 -40.84 -6.12 9.83
CA ARG A 425 -42.25 -6.52 9.99
C ARG A 425 -43.14 -5.29 9.97
N ILE A 426 -44.16 -5.31 9.13
CA ILE A 426 -45.10 -4.22 8.95
C ILE A 426 -46.52 -4.76 9.12
N ASP A 427 -47.29 -4.09 9.99
CA ASP A 427 -48.70 -4.33 10.26
C ASP A 427 -49.44 -3.00 10.07
N LEU A 428 -50.15 -2.89 8.95
CA LEU A 428 -50.94 -1.70 8.61
C LEU A 428 -52.41 -1.88 8.99
N THR A 429 -52.81 -3.10 9.37
CA THR A 429 -54.19 -3.43 9.71
C THR A 429 -54.58 -2.70 10.99
N ALA A 430 -55.58 -1.81 10.89
CA ALA A 430 -56.14 -1.17 12.05
C ALA A 430 -56.93 -2.21 12.88
N PRO A 431 -56.86 -2.15 14.22
CA PRO A 431 -57.74 -2.99 15.03
C PRO A 431 -59.19 -2.59 14.77
N GLU A 432 -60.04 -3.56 14.43
CA GLU A 432 -61.48 -3.33 14.31
C GLU A 432 -62.17 -3.61 15.64
N VAL A 433 -63.29 -2.93 15.87
CA VAL A 433 -64.13 -3.15 17.05
C VAL A 433 -65.57 -3.22 16.59
N VAL A 434 -66.26 -4.28 17.01
CA VAL A 434 -67.70 -4.43 16.83
C VAL A 434 -68.38 -3.96 18.12
N ILE A 435 -69.27 -2.99 17.97
CA ILE A 435 -70.12 -2.51 19.05
C ILE A 435 -71.52 -3.05 18.82
N SER A 436 -72.05 -3.77 19.80
CA SER A 436 -73.44 -4.25 19.78
C SER A 436 -74.16 -3.80 21.04
N PHE A 437 -75.39 -3.31 20.89
CA PHE A 437 -76.26 -2.93 22.00
C PHE A 437 -77.49 -3.84 22.04
N ASP A 438 -77.76 -4.42 23.20
CA ASP A 438 -79.00 -5.17 23.46
C ASP A 438 -80.00 -4.26 24.22
N PRO A 439 -81.07 -3.79 23.56
CA PRO A 439 -82.05 -2.87 24.16
C PRO A 439 -82.99 -3.55 25.16
N VAL A 440 -83.03 -4.89 25.21
CA VAL A 440 -83.90 -5.62 26.16
C VAL A 440 -83.27 -5.62 27.54
N VAL A 441 -81.93 -5.66 27.61
CA VAL A 441 -81.17 -5.71 28.87
C VAL A 441 -80.29 -4.48 29.12
N ASP A 442 -80.38 -3.45 28.29
CA ASP A 442 -79.55 -2.23 28.34
C ASP A 442 -78.03 -2.55 28.37
N ASP A 443 -77.59 -3.56 27.61
CA ASP A 443 -76.19 -4.01 27.60
C ASP A 443 -75.45 -3.52 26.36
N LEU A 444 -74.37 -2.76 26.56
CA LEU A 444 -73.44 -2.34 25.51
C LEU A 444 -72.20 -3.24 25.54
N VAL A 445 -72.00 -4.00 24.47
CA VAL A 445 -70.82 -4.86 24.29
C VAL A 445 -69.89 -4.26 23.25
N VAL A 446 -68.62 -4.17 23.61
CA VAL A 446 -67.52 -3.76 22.73
C VAL A 446 -66.57 -4.94 22.58
N GLU A 447 -66.51 -5.54 21.39
CA GLU A 447 -65.66 -6.70 21.08
C GLU A 447 -64.62 -6.32 20.02
N GLY A 448 -63.35 -6.68 20.23
CA GLY A 448 -62.33 -6.53 19.19
C GLY A 448 -62.56 -7.52 18.04
N ALA A 449 -62.64 -7.03 16.81
CA ALA A 449 -62.63 -7.84 15.60
C ALA A 449 -61.21 -7.81 15.02
N GLY A 450 -60.51 -8.95 15.09
CA GLY A 450 -59.21 -9.11 14.46
C GLY A 450 -59.03 -10.57 14.04
N GLN A 451 -58.54 -10.79 12.82
CA GLN A 451 -58.00 -12.09 12.41
C GLN A 451 -56.59 -12.19 13.01
N PRO A 452 -56.26 -13.21 13.83
CA PRO A 452 -54.89 -13.35 14.32
C PRO A 452 -53.98 -13.74 13.16
N LEU A 453 -52.95 -12.93 12.87
CA LEU A 453 -51.86 -13.25 11.92
C LEU A 453 -50.89 -14.33 12.48
N TRP A 454 -51.29 -15.12 13.47
CA TRP A 454 -50.47 -16.12 14.14
C TRP A 454 -50.89 -17.53 13.74
N SER A 455 -50.06 -18.23 12.97
CA SER A 455 -50.21 -19.65 12.61
C SER A 455 -49.40 -20.61 13.50
N GLY A 456 -48.86 -20.16 14.64
CA GLY A 456 -48.22 -21.04 15.63
C GLY A 456 -49.24 -21.63 16.61
N ASP A 457 -49.13 -22.92 16.92
CA ASP A 457 -50.03 -23.72 17.75
C ASP A 457 -50.71 -22.96 18.92
N LYS A 458 -52.05 -22.95 18.91
CA LYS A 458 -52.86 -22.54 20.07
C LYS A 458 -52.83 -23.64 21.14
N PRO A 459 -52.41 -23.37 22.38
CA PRO A 459 -52.81 -24.23 23.49
C PRO A 459 -54.31 -24.03 23.73
N SER A 460 -55.03 -25.13 23.87
CA SER A 460 -56.46 -25.14 24.16
C SER A 460 -56.77 -24.50 25.52
N GLY A 461 -57.21 -23.25 25.52
CA GLY A 461 -57.67 -22.54 26.70
C GLY A 461 -58.27 -21.20 26.33
N THR A 462 -59.55 -21.02 26.65
CA THR A 462 -60.40 -19.84 26.47
C THR A 462 -59.66 -18.49 26.44
N ASP A 463 -59.43 -17.96 25.24
CA ASP A 463 -59.16 -16.54 25.04
C ASP A 463 -60.24 -16.02 24.08
N ARG A 464 -61.34 -15.55 24.67
CA ARG A 464 -62.34 -14.74 23.94
C ARG A 464 -61.74 -13.34 23.77
N PRO A 465 -61.96 -12.64 22.64
CA PRO A 465 -61.45 -11.28 22.46
C PRO A 465 -61.84 -10.43 23.68
N ASN A 466 -60.89 -9.61 24.16
CA ASN A 466 -61.02 -8.73 25.34
C ASN A 466 -62.38 -8.01 25.37
N ARG A 467 -63.35 -8.58 26.09
CA ARG A 467 -64.73 -8.07 26.21
C ARG A 467 -64.77 -7.11 27.39
N ARG A 468 -65.00 -5.83 27.14
CA ARG A 468 -65.26 -4.86 28.22
C ARG A 468 -66.74 -4.51 28.22
N ARG A 469 -67.39 -4.72 29.38
CA ARG A 469 -68.79 -4.40 29.63
C ARG A 469 -68.86 -3.06 30.34
N MET A 470 -69.77 -2.19 29.91
CA MET A 470 -70.00 -0.89 30.55
C MET A 470 -71.50 -0.79 30.86
N ASP A 471 -71.87 -0.83 32.14
CA ASP A 471 -73.25 -0.66 32.58
C ASP A 471 -73.62 0.83 32.48
N LEU A 472 -74.56 1.16 31.60
CA LEU A 472 -75.04 2.54 31.42
C LEU A 472 -76.10 2.86 32.48
N VAL A 473 -75.80 3.80 33.39
CA VAL A 473 -76.77 4.36 34.33
C VAL A 473 -77.64 5.38 33.58
N ARG A 474 -78.95 5.11 33.46
CA ARG A 474 -79.92 6.10 32.93
C ARG A 474 -80.07 7.26 33.93
N LEU A 475 -79.92 8.51 33.46
CA LEU A 475 -80.27 9.73 34.19
C LEU A 475 -81.77 10.01 34.15
#